data_AF-A0AAW7LAK3-F1
#
_entry.id   AF-A0AAW7LAK3-F1
#
_cell.length_a   1.000
_cell.length_b   1.000
_cell.length_c   1.000
_cell.angle_alpha   90.00
_cell.angle_beta   90.00
_cell.angle_gamma   90.00
#
_symmetry.space_group_name_H-M   'P 1'
#
loop_
_entity.id
_entity.type
_entity.pdbx_description
1 polymer ?
#
loop_
_entity_poly.entity_id
_entity_poly.type
_entity_poly.pdbx_seq_one_letter_code
_entity_poly.pdbx_strand_id
1 'polypeptide(L)'
;MNTLSQLRSGQLLGAKHLQLVEALSDFPEEIFTLADTLEVLDLSNNNLSDLPDEFACLTKLKRLFLSFNQFKHIPKILAKCPALIMVAFKGNHITEFADNSLPKAIEWLILTDNKIAKLPATFGQYTALKKLALAGNQLSELPISMANCHNLELIRLSANQLTQIDNWLFELPKLTWLAFAGNCFNKSKCLTQSNLTNKPLSDYSLSKVIGQGASGIIHLAYSTNKEPVAVKLFRGTITSDGYPLDEVNCCLQALEHPNLIKVLAYIEQQQQLGLVMELIDSSFTNLGLPPSLDTCTRDTFESNCHYSTQVIYAIAQQMVSTVAHLHQHNISHGDIYAHNTMVDPHARVLFGDFGAATDLTMLSDYQRQQMQLIEVRALGCLIEDLLTTCQEQSAEVMHLKHIAQQCMSENIAQRPTLSALADFL
;
A
#
# COMPACT_ATOMS: atom_id res chain seq x y z
N MET A 1 -18.18 7.41 15.66
CA MET A 1 -18.77 6.09 15.96
C MET A 1 -20.22 6.29 16.35
N ASN A 2 -21.15 5.68 15.60
CA ASN A 2 -22.58 5.71 15.89
C ASN A 2 -22.94 4.51 16.79
N THR A 3 -24.18 4.48 17.27
CA THR A 3 -24.71 3.33 18.03
C THR A 3 -26.01 2.83 17.44
N LEU A 4 -26.30 1.55 17.67
CA LEU A 4 -27.52 0.87 17.29
C LEU A 4 -28.73 1.48 18.00
N SER A 5 -28.54 1.99 19.23
CA SER A 5 -29.58 2.75 19.93
C SER A 5 -29.93 4.06 19.22
N GLN A 6 -28.96 4.78 18.66
CA GLN A 6 -29.21 5.98 17.86
C GLN A 6 -29.94 5.64 16.56
N LEU A 7 -29.59 4.51 15.94
CA LEU A 7 -30.26 4.02 14.74
C LEU A 7 -31.72 3.65 15.03
N ARG A 8 -31.97 2.87 16.09
CA ARG A 8 -33.31 2.44 16.54
C ARG A 8 -34.23 3.59 16.94
N SER A 9 -33.66 4.66 17.50
CA SER A 9 -34.43 5.85 17.88
C SER A 9 -34.69 6.81 16.72
N GLY A 10 -34.20 6.51 15.51
CA GLY A 10 -34.39 7.34 14.31
C GLY A 10 -33.50 8.58 14.26
N GLN A 11 -32.54 8.74 15.19
CA GLN A 11 -31.63 9.89 15.22
C GLN A 11 -30.69 9.96 14.00
N LEU A 12 -30.53 8.84 13.29
CA LEU A 12 -29.66 8.72 12.12
C LEU A 12 -30.43 8.74 10.79
N LEU A 13 -31.73 9.03 10.80
CA LEU A 13 -32.52 9.10 9.56
C LEU A 13 -31.89 10.09 8.57
N GLY A 14 -31.70 9.63 7.33
CA GLY A 14 -31.06 10.40 6.27
C GLY A 14 -29.53 10.39 6.30
N ALA A 15 -28.90 9.66 7.22
CA ALA A 15 -27.45 9.53 7.27
C ALA A 15 -26.90 8.88 5.98
N LYS A 16 -25.81 9.45 5.47
CA LYS A 16 -25.03 8.91 4.35
C LYS A 16 -23.89 8.01 4.79
N HIS A 17 -23.42 8.18 6.01
CA HIS A 17 -22.31 7.45 6.61
C HIS A 17 -22.78 6.82 7.91
N LEU A 18 -22.58 5.52 8.07
CA LEU A 18 -22.87 4.81 9.30
C LEU A 18 -21.67 3.98 9.72
N GLN A 19 -21.26 4.09 10.98
CA GLN A 19 -20.26 3.22 11.59
C GLN A 19 -20.79 2.62 12.89
N LEU A 20 -20.83 1.29 12.98
CA LEU A 20 -21.24 0.56 14.19
C LEU A 20 -20.15 -0.42 14.62
N VAL A 21 -19.76 -0.34 15.90
CA VAL A 21 -18.78 -1.25 16.54
C VAL A 21 -19.35 -1.65 17.90
N GLU A 22 -20.22 -2.66 17.89
CA GLU A 22 -20.99 -3.08 19.07
C GLU A 22 -20.98 -4.61 19.23
N ALA A 23 -19.90 -5.25 18.78
CA ALA A 23 -19.72 -6.70 18.83
C ALA A 23 -20.86 -7.49 18.14
N LEU A 24 -21.42 -6.93 17.07
CA LEU A 24 -22.59 -7.45 16.36
C LEU A 24 -22.31 -8.86 15.81
N SER A 25 -23.12 -9.85 16.17
CA SER A 25 -23.06 -11.20 15.60
C SER A 25 -23.93 -11.35 14.34
N ASP A 26 -25.01 -10.57 14.27
CA ASP A 26 -25.94 -10.53 13.16
C ASP A 26 -25.99 -9.13 12.57
N PHE A 27 -26.35 -9.04 11.29
CA PHE A 27 -26.55 -7.76 10.62
C PHE A 27 -27.76 -7.05 11.24
N PRO A 28 -27.64 -5.81 11.73
CA PRO A 28 -28.77 -5.09 12.31
C PRO A 28 -29.69 -4.59 11.19
N GLU A 29 -30.87 -5.20 11.07
CA GLU A 29 -31.89 -4.87 10.06
C GLU A 29 -32.32 -3.40 10.11
N GLU A 30 -32.16 -2.72 11.24
CA GLU A 30 -32.46 -1.30 11.36
C GLU A 30 -31.62 -0.42 10.41
N ILE A 31 -30.50 -0.93 9.88
CA ILE A 31 -29.73 -0.24 8.84
C ILE A 31 -30.57 -0.01 7.58
N PHE A 32 -31.54 -0.89 7.29
CA PHE A 32 -32.40 -0.74 6.11
C PHE A 32 -33.29 0.49 6.15
N THR A 33 -33.49 1.11 7.32
CA THR A 33 -34.15 2.41 7.43
C THR A 33 -33.39 3.54 6.72
N LEU A 34 -32.11 3.30 6.39
CA LEU A 34 -31.23 4.24 5.67
C LEU A 34 -31.05 3.87 4.20
N ALA A 35 -31.79 2.90 3.65
CA ALA A 35 -31.59 2.39 2.28
C ALA A 35 -31.61 3.49 1.21
N ASP A 36 -32.41 4.54 1.42
CA ASP A 36 -32.53 5.67 0.50
C ASP A 36 -31.40 6.71 0.60
N THR A 37 -30.50 6.62 1.59
CA THR A 37 -29.45 7.63 1.81
C THR A 37 -28.06 7.08 2.03
N LEU A 38 -27.92 5.84 2.51
CA LEU A 38 -26.64 5.30 2.94
C LEU A 38 -25.67 5.10 1.76
N GLU A 39 -24.54 5.79 1.80
CA GLU A 39 -23.47 5.70 0.80
C GLU A 39 -22.24 4.97 1.34
N VAL A 40 -22.00 5.00 2.65
CA VAL A 40 -20.88 4.34 3.32
C VAL A 40 -21.34 3.62 4.58
N LEU A 41 -20.99 2.35 4.68
CA LEU A 41 -21.29 1.50 5.82
C LEU A 41 -19.99 0.87 6.34
N ASP A 42 -19.67 1.16 7.60
CA ASP A 42 -18.56 0.54 8.33
C ASP A 42 -19.08 -0.32 9.49
N LEU A 43 -18.92 -1.63 9.35
CA LEU A 43 -19.23 -2.65 10.34
C LEU A 43 -17.96 -3.40 10.75
N SER A 44 -16.79 -2.77 10.63
CA SER A 44 -15.52 -3.38 11.02
C SER A 44 -15.44 -3.59 12.54
N ASN A 45 -14.67 -4.58 12.98
CA ASN A 45 -14.51 -4.95 14.40
C ASN A 45 -15.82 -5.41 15.08
N ASN A 46 -16.60 -6.23 14.37
CA ASN A 46 -17.76 -6.93 14.91
C ASN A 46 -17.54 -8.45 14.79
N ASN A 47 -18.60 -9.24 14.94
CA ASN A 47 -18.58 -10.70 14.88
C ASN A 47 -19.43 -11.25 13.72
N LEU A 48 -19.64 -10.46 12.66
CA LEU A 48 -20.49 -10.83 11.54
C LEU A 48 -19.86 -11.96 10.72
N SER A 49 -20.67 -12.93 10.31
CA SER A 49 -20.21 -14.02 9.43
C SER A 49 -20.85 -14.03 8.05
N ASP A 50 -21.95 -13.28 7.86
CA ASP A 50 -22.67 -13.17 6.59
C ASP A 50 -23.46 -11.85 6.50
N LEU A 51 -24.09 -11.59 5.35
CA LEU A 51 -25.03 -10.50 5.12
C LEU A 51 -26.39 -11.07 4.66
N PRO A 52 -27.52 -10.49 5.12
CA PRO A 52 -28.86 -10.95 4.73
C PRO A 52 -29.18 -10.64 3.26
N ASP A 53 -30.16 -11.34 2.67
CA ASP A 53 -30.58 -11.14 1.28
C ASP A 53 -31.15 -9.72 1.04
N GLU A 54 -31.76 -9.13 2.06
CA GLU A 54 -32.30 -7.77 2.05
C GLU A 54 -31.19 -6.72 1.89
N PHE A 55 -29.92 -7.08 2.09
CA PHE A 55 -28.78 -6.16 1.93
C PHE A 55 -28.75 -5.47 0.55
N ALA A 56 -29.26 -6.13 -0.48
CA ALA A 56 -29.37 -5.56 -1.83
C ALA A 56 -30.28 -4.32 -1.93
N CYS A 57 -31.11 -4.03 -0.91
CA CYS A 57 -31.93 -2.81 -0.89
C CYS A 57 -31.10 -1.53 -0.74
N LEU A 58 -29.84 -1.62 -0.26
CA LEU A 58 -28.92 -0.50 -0.08
C LEU A 58 -28.34 -0.03 -1.44
N THR A 59 -29.21 0.37 -2.35
CA THR A 59 -28.88 0.65 -3.76
C THR A 59 -27.93 1.84 -3.95
N LYS A 60 -27.79 2.72 -2.96
CA LYS A 60 -26.86 3.85 -2.95
C LYS A 60 -25.54 3.56 -2.26
N LEU A 61 -25.36 2.38 -1.67
CA LEU A 61 -24.15 2.03 -0.95
C LEU A 61 -22.97 1.91 -1.91
N LYS A 62 -21.97 2.76 -1.70
CA LYS A 62 -20.75 2.82 -2.51
C LYS A 62 -19.57 2.14 -1.85
N ARG A 63 -19.51 2.19 -0.51
CA ARG A 63 -18.34 1.73 0.26
C ARG A 63 -18.78 0.90 1.46
N LEU A 64 -18.23 -0.30 1.57
CA LEU A 64 -18.55 -1.25 2.64
C LEU A 64 -17.29 -1.74 3.33
N PHE A 65 -17.22 -1.54 4.65
CA PHE A 65 -16.11 -2.03 5.48
C PHE A 65 -16.61 -3.11 6.44
N LEU A 66 -16.02 -4.28 6.32
CA LEU A 66 -16.32 -5.51 7.08
C LEU A 66 -15.03 -6.11 7.66
N SER A 67 -14.02 -5.28 7.93
CA SER A 67 -12.72 -5.75 8.41
C SER A 67 -12.83 -6.26 9.85
N PHE A 68 -12.03 -7.24 10.23
CA PHE A 68 -12.00 -7.83 11.58
C PHE A 68 -13.40 -8.33 12.00
N ASN A 69 -13.94 -9.25 11.20
CA ASN A 69 -15.20 -9.97 11.43
C ASN A 69 -14.93 -11.49 11.30
N GLN A 70 -15.98 -12.29 11.11
CA GLN A 70 -15.92 -13.75 11.06
C GLN A 70 -16.31 -14.33 9.69
N PHE A 71 -16.22 -13.53 8.61
CA PHE A 71 -16.58 -13.97 7.26
C PHE A 71 -15.66 -15.11 6.79
N LYS A 72 -16.28 -16.19 6.26
CA LYS A 72 -15.58 -17.34 5.66
C LYS A 72 -15.66 -17.37 4.14
N HIS A 73 -16.54 -16.56 3.57
CA HIS A 73 -16.76 -16.41 2.14
C HIS A 73 -17.13 -14.95 1.85
N ILE A 74 -17.07 -14.55 0.58
CA ILE A 74 -17.63 -13.26 0.15
C ILE A 74 -19.13 -13.42 -0.06
N PRO A 75 -20.00 -12.71 0.68
CA PRO A 75 -21.45 -12.82 0.54
C PRO A 75 -21.90 -12.49 -0.88
N LYS A 76 -22.57 -13.44 -1.55
CA LYS A 76 -23.00 -13.28 -2.96
C LYS A 76 -24.00 -12.13 -3.15
N ILE A 77 -24.65 -11.69 -2.07
CA ILE A 77 -25.59 -10.58 -2.12
C ILE A 77 -24.93 -9.26 -2.53
N LEU A 78 -23.63 -9.11 -2.29
CA LEU A 78 -22.86 -7.92 -2.70
C LEU A 78 -22.90 -7.71 -4.22
N ALA A 79 -22.95 -8.77 -5.02
CA ALA A 79 -23.09 -8.67 -6.47
C ALA A 79 -24.38 -7.98 -6.93
N LYS A 80 -25.40 -7.92 -6.07
CA LYS A 80 -26.67 -7.23 -6.33
C LYS A 80 -26.66 -5.75 -5.90
N CYS A 81 -25.54 -5.22 -5.41
CA CYS A 81 -25.41 -3.82 -4.99
C CYS A 81 -24.81 -2.98 -6.14
N PRO A 82 -25.62 -2.25 -6.95
CA PRO A 82 -25.16 -1.68 -8.21
C PRO A 82 -24.21 -0.50 -8.06
N ALA A 83 -24.28 0.24 -6.95
CA ALA A 83 -23.43 1.40 -6.68
C ALA A 83 -22.13 1.05 -5.94
N LEU A 84 -21.95 -0.20 -5.52
CA LEU A 84 -20.86 -0.62 -4.66
C LEU A 84 -19.55 -0.69 -5.45
N ILE A 85 -18.62 0.20 -5.11
CA ILE A 85 -17.32 0.34 -5.77
C ILE A 85 -16.15 -0.05 -4.86
N MET A 86 -16.37 -0.12 -3.54
CA MET A 86 -15.33 -0.43 -2.58
C MET A 86 -15.82 -1.41 -1.51
N VAL A 87 -15.06 -2.48 -1.28
CA VAL A 87 -15.31 -3.45 -0.22
C VAL A 87 -14.03 -3.84 0.50
N ALA A 88 -14.07 -3.86 1.84
CA ALA A 88 -12.95 -4.26 2.67
C ALA A 88 -13.31 -5.38 3.65
N PHE A 89 -12.55 -6.48 3.59
CA PHE A 89 -12.67 -7.68 4.42
C PHE A 89 -11.35 -8.01 5.15
N LYS A 90 -10.52 -7.01 5.46
CA LYS A 90 -9.22 -7.25 6.11
C LYS A 90 -9.38 -8.05 7.41
N GLY A 91 -8.54 -9.04 7.68
CA GLY A 91 -8.52 -9.74 8.97
C GLY A 91 -9.78 -10.57 9.23
N ASN A 92 -10.25 -11.31 8.21
CA ASN A 92 -11.37 -12.25 8.32
C ASN A 92 -10.85 -13.70 8.18
N HIS A 93 -11.74 -14.64 7.89
CA HIS A 93 -11.43 -16.06 7.72
C HIS A 93 -11.82 -16.57 6.34
N ILE A 94 -11.81 -15.69 5.32
CA ILE A 94 -12.31 -16.01 3.99
C ILE A 94 -11.42 -17.08 3.36
N THR A 95 -12.02 -18.23 3.04
CA THR A 95 -11.39 -19.31 2.28
C THR A 95 -11.93 -19.41 0.86
N GLU A 96 -13.17 -18.95 0.64
CA GLU A 96 -13.88 -19.09 -0.63
C GLU A 96 -14.19 -17.74 -1.26
N PHE A 97 -13.69 -17.54 -2.48
CA PHE A 97 -14.09 -16.46 -3.38
C PHE A 97 -14.84 -17.06 -4.56
N ALA A 98 -16.17 -17.09 -4.49
CA ALA A 98 -17.01 -17.62 -5.56
C ALA A 98 -17.07 -16.66 -6.77
N ASP A 99 -17.26 -17.22 -7.98
CA ASP A 99 -17.55 -16.45 -9.18
C ASP A 99 -18.76 -15.52 -8.97
N ASN A 100 -18.69 -14.30 -9.53
CA ASN A 100 -19.78 -13.32 -9.49
C ASN A 100 -20.28 -12.96 -8.07
N SER A 101 -19.41 -13.02 -7.06
CA SER A 101 -19.74 -12.63 -5.68
C SER A 101 -19.69 -11.12 -5.43
N LEU A 102 -19.10 -10.34 -6.36
CA LEU A 102 -18.98 -8.89 -6.30
C LEU A 102 -19.55 -8.23 -7.56
N PRO A 103 -19.96 -6.95 -7.49
CA PRO A 103 -20.39 -6.21 -8.66
C PRO A 103 -19.21 -5.96 -9.61
N LYS A 104 -19.48 -5.94 -10.92
CA LYS A 104 -18.44 -5.69 -11.94
C LYS A 104 -17.83 -4.29 -11.87
N ALA A 105 -18.53 -3.35 -11.23
CA ALA A 105 -18.09 -1.97 -11.01
C ALA A 105 -17.10 -1.82 -9.85
N ILE A 106 -16.70 -2.91 -9.17
CA ILE A 106 -15.77 -2.82 -8.05
C ILE A 106 -14.43 -2.20 -8.49
N GLU A 107 -14.02 -1.13 -7.81
CA GLU A 107 -12.77 -0.41 -8.05
C GLU A 107 -11.72 -0.72 -6.97
N TRP A 108 -12.16 -0.99 -5.74
CA TRP A 108 -11.26 -1.22 -4.61
C TRP A 108 -11.71 -2.42 -3.76
N LEU A 109 -10.85 -3.45 -3.73
CA LEU A 109 -11.07 -4.66 -2.96
C LEU A 109 -9.92 -4.93 -1.98
N ILE A 110 -10.23 -4.97 -0.68
CA ILE A 110 -9.27 -5.34 0.38
C ILE A 110 -9.64 -6.69 0.96
N LEU A 111 -8.74 -7.64 0.83
CA LEU A 111 -8.85 -9.02 1.33
C LEU A 111 -7.59 -9.43 2.12
N THR A 112 -6.78 -8.44 2.55
CA THR A 112 -5.58 -8.66 3.37
C THR A 112 -5.87 -9.51 4.60
N ASP A 113 -4.95 -10.39 4.98
CA ASP A 113 -5.04 -11.22 6.18
C ASP A 113 -6.32 -12.07 6.21
N ASN A 114 -6.39 -13.01 5.26
CA ASN A 114 -7.46 -13.99 5.10
C ASN A 114 -6.84 -15.37 4.80
N LYS A 115 -7.65 -16.34 4.35
CA LYS A 115 -7.21 -17.73 4.08
C LYS A 115 -7.52 -18.14 2.64
N ILE A 116 -7.51 -17.17 1.71
CA ILE A 116 -7.89 -17.41 0.31
C ILE A 116 -6.77 -18.20 -0.36
N ALA A 117 -7.09 -19.42 -0.81
CA ALA A 117 -6.14 -20.27 -1.53
C ALA A 117 -6.15 -20.04 -3.04
N LYS A 118 -7.31 -19.64 -3.60
CA LYS A 118 -7.49 -19.40 -5.04
C LYS A 118 -8.48 -18.27 -5.28
N LEU A 119 -8.22 -17.49 -6.32
CA LEU A 119 -9.20 -16.57 -6.91
C LEU A 119 -10.01 -17.30 -8.00
N PRO A 120 -11.25 -16.87 -8.29
CA PRO A 120 -12.06 -17.43 -9.35
C PRO A 120 -11.38 -17.32 -10.72
N ALA A 121 -11.54 -18.32 -11.59
CA ALA A 121 -11.00 -18.28 -12.95
C ALA A 121 -11.54 -17.10 -13.78
N THR A 122 -12.72 -16.57 -13.41
CA THR A 122 -13.36 -15.41 -14.05
C THR A 122 -12.96 -14.06 -13.46
N PHE A 123 -11.99 -13.99 -12.53
CA PHE A 123 -11.63 -12.74 -11.82
C PHE A 123 -11.33 -11.56 -12.75
N GLY A 124 -10.78 -11.83 -13.94
CA GLY A 124 -10.59 -10.84 -15.01
C GLY A 124 -11.81 -10.02 -15.45
N GLN A 125 -13.02 -10.41 -15.05
CA GLN A 125 -14.24 -9.65 -15.34
C GLN A 125 -14.35 -8.32 -14.57
N TYR A 126 -13.58 -8.15 -13.49
CA TYR A 126 -13.55 -6.91 -12.69
C TYR A 126 -12.64 -5.87 -13.36
N THR A 127 -13.02 -5.43 -14.56
CA THR A 127 -12.22 -4.52 -15.40
C THR A 127 -12.16 -3.08 -14.86
N ALA A 128 -13.04 -2.73 -13.92
CA ALA A 128 -13.02 -1.45 -13.21
C ALA A 128 -12.04 -1.43 -12.02
N LEU A 129 -11.49 -2.58 -11.62
CA LEU A 129 -10.65 -2.71 -10.42
C LEU A 129 -9.36 -1.92 -10.57
N LYS A 130 -9.12 -1.00 -9.62
CA LYS A 130 -7.93 -0.14 -9.50
C LYS A 130 -7.01 -0.59 -8.38
N LYS A 131 -7.57 -1.08 -7.28
CA LYS A 131 -6.82 -1.42 -6.06
C LYS A 131 -7.22 -2.78 -5.51
N LEU A 132 -6.25 -3.69 -5.41
CA LEU A 132 -6.43 -5.04 -4.91
C LEU A 132 -5.41 -5.39 -3.82
N ALA A 133 -5.87 -5.55 -2.58
CA ALA A 133 -5.00 -5.94 -1.47
C ALA A 133 -5.28 -7.39 -1.05
N LEU A 134 -4.33 -8.28 -1.31
CA LEU A 134 -4.40 -9.73 -1.06
C LEU A 134 -3.25 -10.24 -0.17
N ALA A 135 -2.48 -9.34 0.44
CA ALA A 135 -1.36 -9.72 1.29
C ALA A 135 -1.80 -10.59 2.49
N GLY A 136 -0.99 -11.57 2.88
CA GLY A 136 -1.32 -12.47 4.00
C GLY A 136 -2.48 -13.42 3.68
N ASN A 137 -2.46 -14.05 2.50
CA ASN A 137 -3.40 -15.09 2.10
C ASN A 137 -2.63 -16.40 1.81
N GLN A 138 -3.28 -17.36 1.14
CA GLN A 138 -2.72 -18.67 0.82
C GLN A 138 -2.68 -18.91 -0.70
N LEU A 139 -2.65 -17.84 -1.50
CA LEU A 139 -2.70 -17.92 -2.96
C LEU A 139 -1.48 -18.68 -3.49
N SER A 140 -1.71 -19.75 -4.25
CA SER A 140 -0.65 -20.51 -4.92
C SER A 140 -0.41 -20.06 -6.36
N GLU A 141 -1.41 -19.45 -6.99
CA GLU A 141 -1.40 -18.96 -8.37
C GLU A 141 -2.36 -17.77 -8.52
N LEU A 142 -2.16 -16.98 -9.58
CA LEU A 142 -3.11 -15.96 -10.01
C LEU A 142 -3.81 -16.42 -11.30
N PRO A 143 -5.14 -16.24 -11.44
CA PRO A 143 -5.83 -16.67 -12.66
C PRO A 143 -5.43 -15.79 -13.84
N ILE A 144 -5.11 -16.42 -14.97
CA ILE A 144 -4.68 -15.75 -16.22
C ILE A 144 -5.68 -14.69 -16.71
N SER A 145 -6.97 -14.82 -16.37
CA SER A 145 -7.99 -13.83 -16.73
C SER A 145 -7.72 -12.44 -16.14
N MET A 146 -6.96 -12.33 -15.04
CA MET A 146 -6.57 -11.06 -14.44
C MET A 146 -5.74 -10.16 -15.38
N ALA A 147 -5.18 -10.71 -16.46
CA ALA A 147 -4.61 -9.90 -17.54
C ALA A 147 -5.61 -8.87 -18.10
N ASN A 148 -6.92 -9.11 -17.99
CA ASN A 148 -7.98 -8.18 -18.43
C ASN A 148 -8.24 -7.03 -17.45
N CYS A 149 -7.65 -7.03 -16.24
CA CYS A 149 -7.81 -5.96 -15.25
C CYS A 149 -6.94 -4.75 -15.60
N HIS A 150 -7.12 -4.18 -16.81
CA HIS A 150 -6.26 -3.11 -17.34
C HIS A 150 -6.28 -1.82 -16.51
N ASN A 151 -7.30 -1.61 -15.67
CA ASN A 151 -7.37 -0.45 -14.77
C ASN A 151 -6.66 -0.66 -13.43
N LEU A 152 -6.06 -1.83 -13.19
CA LEU A 152 -5.40 -2.13 -11.92
C LEU A 152 -4.13 -1.29 -11.78
N GLU A 153 -4.09 -0.48 -10.73
CA GLU A 153 -3.01 0.45 -10.42
C GLU A 153 -2.17 -0.03 -9.23
N LEU A 154 -2.81 -0.69 -8.26
CA LEU A 154 -2.16 -1.20 -7.06
C LEU A 154 -2.56 -2.65 -6.79
N ILE A 155 -1.56 -3.51 -6.62
CA ILE A 155 -1.76 -4.87 -6.13
C ILE A 155 -0.75 -5.25 -5.03
N ARG A 156 -1.27 -5.74 -3.89
CA ARG A 156 -0.47 -6.30 -2.79
C ARG A 156 -0.68 -7.81 -2.72
N LEU A 157 0.37 -8.57 -2.96
CA LEU A 157 0.41 -10.04 -3.00
C LEU A 157 1.39 -10.63 -1.96
N SER A 158 1.99 -9.78 -1.13
CA SER A 158 3.00 -10.22 -0.16
C SER A 158 2.48 -11.28 0.80
N ALA A 159 3.36 -12.14 1.31
CA ALA A 159 3.02 -13.21 2.25
C ALA A 159 1.88 -14.13 1.75
N ASN A 160 2.01 -14.63 0.52
CA ASN A 160 1.18 -15.68 -0.05
C ASN A 160 2.01 -16.97 -0.28
N GLN A 161 1.50 -17.90 -1.08
CA GLN A 161 2.16 -19.16 -1.42
C GLN A 161 2.50 -19.26 -2.92
N LEU A 162 2.60 -18.13 -3.62
CA LEU A 162 2.85 -18.10 -5.05
C LEU A 162 4.21 -18.75 -5.33
N THR A 163 4.27 -19.60 -6.35
CA THR A 163 5.51 -20.26 -6.78
C THR A 163 6.21 -19.53 -7.92
N GLN A 164 5.52 -18.58 -8.56
CA GLN A 164 6.02 -17.68 -9.58
C GLN A 164 5.09 -16.46 -9.69
N ILE A 165 5.52 -15.45 -10.46
CA ILE A 165 4.67 -14.38 -10.97
C ILE A 165 4.69 -14.47 -12.50
N ASP A 166 3.51 -14.43 -13.11
CA ASP A 166 3.39 -14.47 -14.56
C ASP A 166 3.61 -13.09 -15.19
N ASN A 167 4.12 -13.07 -16.42
CA ASN A 167 4.49 -11.83 -17.13
C ASN A 167 3.33 -10.86 -17.30
N TRP A 168 2.11 -11.35 -17.51
CA TRP A 168 0.94 -10.50 -17.74
C TRP A 168 0.70 -9.49 -16.62
N LEU A 169 1.12 -9.80 -15.38
CA LEU A 169 0.97 -8.89 -14.24
C LEU A 169 1.84 -7.64 -14.43
N PHE A 170 3.07 -7.83 -14.90
CA PHE A 170 4.00 -6.74 -15.17
C PHE A 170 3.62 -5.94 -16.42
N GLU A 171 2.81 -6.53 -17.30
CA GLU A 171 2.34 -5.95 -18.56
C GLU A 171 1.02 -5.16 -18.40
N LEU A 172 0.49 -5.04 -17.18
CA LEU A 172 -0.71 -4.24 -16.94
C LEU A 172 -0.43 -2.74 -17.17
N PRO A 173 -1.21 -2.07 -18.03
CA PRO A 173 -0.88 -0.74 -18.54
C PRO A 173 -0.96 0.37 -17.49
N LYS A 174 -1.68 0.16 -16.39
CA LYS A 174 -1.82 1.13 -15.30
C LYS A 174 -1.15 0.71 -13.98
N LEU A 175 -0.54 -0.47 -13.93
CA LEU A 175 0.05 -0.96 -12.69
C LEU A 175 1.23 -0.08 -12.29
N THR A 176 1.17 0.41 -11.04
CA THR A 176 2.04 1.46 -10.49
C THR A 176 2.67 1.00 -9.18
N TRP A 177 1.90 0.32 -8.32
CA TRP A 177 2.36 -0.19 -7.03
C TRP A 177 2.14 -1.70 -6.95
N LEU A 178 3.23 -2.44 -6.89
CA LEU A 178 3.24 -3.90 -6.89
C LEU A 178 4.15 -4.40 -5.77
N ALA A 179 3.58 -5.16 -4.84
CA ALA A 179 4.31 -5.78 -3.73
C ALA A 179 4.02 -7.28 -3.68
N PHE A 180 5.04 -8.12 -3.63
CA PHE A 180 4.87 -9.58 -3.64
C PHE A 180 5.96 -10.33 -2.84
N ALA A 181 6.62 -9.65 -1.89
CA ALA A 181 7.59 -10.27 -1.01
C ALA A 181 6.99 -11.41 -0.17
N GLY A 182 7.81 -12.39 0.24
CA GLY A 182 7.33 -13.43 1.14
C GLY A 182 6.50 -14.54 0.49
N ASN A 183 6.64 -14.76 -0.81
CA ASN A 183 6.05 -15.89 -1.54
C ASN A 183 7.03 -17.06 -1.65
N CYS A 184 6.58 -18.25 -2.07
CA CYS A 184 7.43 -19.45 -2.08
C CYS A 184 8.74 -19.28 -2.89
N PHE A 185 8.72 -18.44 -3.93
CA PHE A 185 9.89 -18.20 -4.78
C PHE A 185 10.84 -17.09 -4.28
N ASN A 186 10.42 -16.20 -3.37
CA ASN A 186 11.24 -15.06 -2.91
C ASN A 186 11.20 -14.80 -1.39
N LYS A 187 10.58 -15.68 -0.60
CA LYS A 187 10.51 -15.53 0.86
C LYS A 187 11.87 -15.72 1.50
N SER A 188 12.27 -14.73 2.29
CA SER A 188 13.48 -14.78 3.10
C SER A 188 13.39 -15.86 4.18
N LYS A 189 14.46 -16.64 4.33
CA LYS A 189 14.59 -17.68 5.38
C LYS A 189 15.44 -17.24 6.56
N CYS A 190 16.35 -16.30 6.34
CA CYS A 190 17.23 -15.71 7.33
C CYS A 190 17.63 -14.30 6.86
N LEU A 191 18.32 -13.57 7.73
CA LEU A 191 18.88 -12.28 7.34
C LEU A 191 19.93 -12.44 6.24
N THR A 192 19.92 -11.52 5.27
CA THR A 192 20.96 -11.41 4.26
C THR A 192 22.29 -11.03 4.93
N GLN A 193 23.40 -11.52 4.37
CA GLN A 193 24.72 -11.12 4.86
C GLN A 193 24.89 -9.62 4.61
N SER A 194 24.94 -8.86 5.70
CA SER A 194 25.15 -7.42 5.69
C SER A 194 26.48 -7.07 6.36
N ASN A 195 27.10 -5.98 5.93
CA ASN A 195 28.22 -5.37 6.64
C ASN A 195 27.78 -4.73 7.97
N LEU A 196 26.47 -4.55 8.18
CA LEU A 196 25.91 -4.04 9.41
C LEU A 196 25.99 -5.09 10.53
N THR A 197 26.17 -4.62 11.75
CA THR A 197 26.32 -5.49 12.92
C THR A 197 24.97 -5.78 13.57
N ASN A 198 24.74 -7.05 13.95
CA ASN A 198 23.67 -7.37 14.90
C ASN A 198 24.00 -6.76 16.27
N LYS A 199 23.09 -5.98 16.83
CA LYS A 199 23.22 -5.40 18.18
C LYS A 199 22.04 -5.87 19.04
N PRO A 200 22.27 -6.26 20.31
CA PRO A 200 21.17 -6.64 21.18
C PRO A 200 20.31 -5.42 21.52
N LEU A 201 19.00 -5.61 21.70
CA LEU A 201 18.09 -4.52 22.09
C LEU A 201 18.51 -3.85 23.40
N SER A 202 19.17 -4.59 24.30
CA SER A 202 19.69 -4.07 25.58
C SER A 202 20.73 -2.96 25.43
N ASP A 203 21.35 -2.80 24.26
CA ASP A 203 22.29 -1.71 23.98
C ASP A 203 21.57 -0.37 23.78
N TYR A 204 20.23 -0.37 23.70
CA TYR A 204 19.42 0.81 23.42
C TYR A 204 18.38 1.05 24.52
N SER A 205 18.42 2.23 25.12
CA SER A 205 17.41 2.68 26.08
C SER A 205 16.24 3.32 25.34
N LEU A 206 15.13 2.59 25.19
CA LEU A 206 13.91 3.08 24.53
C LEU A 206 13.28 4.21 25.37
N SER A 207 12.94 5.32 24.71
CA SER A 207 12.39 6.52 25.36
C SER A 207 10.90 6.69 25.05
N LYS A 208 10.57 7.31 23.91
CA LYS A 208 9.19 7.56 23.48
C LYS A 208 8.93 6.98 22.11
N VAL A 209 7.68 6.62 21.85
CA VAL A 209 7.22 6.27 20.50
C VAL A 209 7.22 7.53 19.64
N ILE A 210 7.90 7.48 18.50
CA ILE A 210 7.99 8.56 17.51
C ILE A 210 7.31 8.22 16.19
N GLY A 211 6.96 6.94 15.98
CA GLY A 211 6.19 6.51 14.82
C GLY A 211 5.58 5.14 15.07
N GLN A 212 4.45 4.86 14.41
CA GLN A 212 3.81 3.55 14.45
C GLN A 212 3.19 3.27 13.09
N GLY A 213 3.56 2.15 12.48
CA GLY A 213 3.04 1.71 11.19
C GLY A 213 2.45 0.30 11.27
N ALA A 214 2.07 -0.24 10.11
CA ALA A 214 1.58 -1.61 10.00
C ALA A 214 2.66 -2.65 10.38
N SER A 215 3.93 -2.35 10.10
CA SER A 215 5.03 -3.29 10.34
C SER A 215 5.70 -3.21 11.71
N GLY A 216 5.54 -2.10 12.45
CA GLY A 216 6.23 -1.95 13.71
C GLY A 216 5.99 -0.63 14.45
N ILE A 217 6.68 -0.50 15.58
CA ILE A 217 6.70 0.71 16.40
C ILE A 217 8.12 1.29 16.36
N ILE A 218 8.23 2.56 16.01
CA ILE A 218 9.47 3.31 15.98
C ILE A 218 9.60 4.10 17.28
N HIS A 219 10.70 3.86 17.99
CA HIS A 219 11.02 4.52 19.24
C HIS A 219 12.21 5.45 19.04
N LEU A 220 12.17 6.63 19.67
CA LEU A 220 13.39 7.33 20.02
C LEU A 220 14.11 6.49 21.07
N ALA A 221 15.39 6.19 20.86
CA ALA A 221 16.23 5.47 21.81
C ALA A 221 17.60 6.13 21.92
N TYR A 222 18.34 5.76 22.96
CA TYR A 222 19.71 6.20 23.18
C TYR A 222 20.64 5.00 23.20
N SER A 223 21.74 5.06 22.44
CA SER A 223 22.80 4.05 22.46
C SER A 223 23.52 4.03 23.81
N THR A 224 24.38 3.03 24.03
CA THR A 224 25.27 2.96 25.21
C THR A 224 26.15 4.20 25.39
N ASN A 225 26.47 4.89 24.29
CA ASN A 225 27.22 6.15 24.28
C ASN A 225 26.34 7.40 24.45
N LYS A 226 25.03 7.24 24.72
CA LYS A 226 24.02 8.30 24.82
C LYS A 226 23.76 9.06 23.52
N GLU A 227 24.08 8.49 22.37
CA GLU A 227 23.73 9.07 21.07
C GLU A 227 22.25 8.75 20.75
N PRO A 228 21.47 9.74 20.28
CA PRO A 228 20.08 9.51 19.92
C PRO A 228 19.96 8.74 18.60
N VAL A 229 19.10 7.73 18.58
CA VAL A 229 18.82 6.88 17.41
C VAL A 229 17.32 6.60 17.31
N ALA A 230 16.87 6.22 16.11
CA ALA A 230 15.52 5.68 15.91
C ALA A 230 15.57 4.15 15.87
N VAL A 231 14.80 3.47 16.72
CA VAL A 231 14.71 2.00 16.76
C VAL A 231 13.33 1.57 16.31
N LYS A 232 13.23 0.96 15.11
CA LYS A 232 12.02 0.33 14.61
C LYS A 232 11.98 -1.11 15.11
N LEU A 233 11.01 -1.43 15.96
CA LEU A 233 10.73 -2.77 16.43
C LEU A 233 9.56 -3.35 15.65
N PHE A 234 9.80 -4.46 14.96
CA PHE A 234 8.77 -5.12 14.18
C PHE A 234 7.82 -5.90 15.07
N ARG A 235 6.55 -5.94 14.69
CA ARG A 235 5.56 -6.83 15.32
C ARG A 235 5.72 -8.22 14.72
N GLY A 236 5.78 -9.27 15.55
CA GLY A 236 6.14 -10.63 15.15
C GLY A 236 5.17 -11.38 14.23
N THR A 237 4.32 -10.69 13.47
CA THR A 237 3.29 -11.27 12.59
C THR A 237 3.37 -10.68 11.18
N ILE A 238 2.75 -11.36 10.21
CA ILE A 238 2.53 -10.86 8.84
C ILE A 238 1.86 -9.49 8.91
N THR A 239 2.32 -8.56 8.10
CA THR A 239 1.79 -7.20 7.99
C THR A 239 0.95 -7.07 6.71
N SER A 240 0.30 -5.92 6.49
CA SER A 240 -0.37 -5.65 5.20
C SER A 240 0.57 -5.65 4.00
N ASP A 241 1.86 -5.55 4.23
CA ASP A 241 2.87 -5.30 3.20
C ASP A 241 3.89 -6.44 3.07
N GLY A 242 3.92 -7.37 4.02
CA GLY A 242 4.72 -8.59 3.96
C GLY A 242 5.22 -9.08 5.32
N TYR A 243 6.23 -9.96 5.31
CA TYR A 243 6.91 -10.37 6.54
C TYR A 243 7.97 -9.34 6.94
N PRO A 244 8.12 -9.04 8.24
CA PRO A 244 9.19 -8.16 8.73
C PRO A 244 10.60 -8.53 8.25
N LEU A 245 10.89 -9.82 8.11
CA LEU A 245 12.20 -10.29 7.66
C LEU A 245 12.51 -9.86 6.22
N ASP A 246 11.52 -9.89 5.34
CA ASP A 246 11.69 -9.48 3.95
C ASP A 246 11.94 -7.96 3.85
N GLU A 247 11.21 -7.16 4.64
CA GLU A 247 11.43 -5.71 4.74
C GLU A 247 12.85 -5.38 5.25
N VAL A 248 13.29 -6.04 6.32
CA VAL A 248 14.64 -5.84 6.86
C VAL A 248 15.70 -6.23 5.84
N ASN A 249 15.56 -7.36 5.15
CA ASN A 249 16.52 -7.77 4.13
C ASN A 249 16.62 -6.77 2.99
N CYS A 250 15.50 -6.20 2.53
CA CYS A 250 15.52 -5.13 1.54
C CYS A 250 16.25 -3.89 2.07
N CYS A 251 16.01 -3.48 3.32
CA CYS A 251 16.72 -2.35 3.93
C CYS A 251 18.25 -2.60 3.99
N LEU A 252 18.66 -3.81 4.34
CA LEU A 252 20.08 -4.19 4.44
C LEU A 252 20.76 -4.29 3.07
N GLN A 253 20.03 -4.76 2.06
CA GLN A 253 20.49 -4.90 0.68
C GLN A 253 20.57 -3.54 -0.05
N ALA A 254 19.77 -2.56 0.37
CA ALA A 254 19.74 -1.23 -0.22
C ALA A 254 21.04 -0.45 0.02
N LEU A 255 21.85 -0.81 1.01
CA LEU A 255 23.09 -0.10 1.38
C LEU A 255 22.85 1.41 1.63
N GLU A 256 23.93 2.20 1.65
CA GLU A 256 23.85 3.65 1.87
C GLU A 256 23.51 4.39 0.58
N HIS A 257 22.55 5.32 0.68
CA HIS A 257 22.25 6.31 -0.36
C HIS A 257 21.87 7.63 0.33
N PRO A 258 22.25 8.82 -0.18
CA PRO A 258 21.99 10.11 0.47
C PRO A 258 20.51 10.40 0.77
N ASN A 259 19.62 9.80 -0.02
CA ASN A 259 18.17 9.96 0.12
C ASN A 259 17.47 8.77 0.79
N LEU A 260 18.19 7.81 1.35
CA LEU A 260 17.61 6.73 2.16
C LEU A 260 17.88 6.99 3.64
N ILE A 261 16.95 6.58 4.49
CA ILE A 261 17.16 6.60 5.95
C ILE A 261 18.32 5.66 6.29
N LYS A 262 19.40 6.20 6.87
CA LYS A 262 20.60 5.44 7.18
C LYS A 262 20.33 4.39 8.26
N VAL A 263 20.54 3.12 7.91
CA VAL A 263 20.52 1.99 8.85
C VAL A 263 21.90 1.85 9.49
N LEU A 264 21.95 1.92 10.82
CA LEU A 264 23.17 1.86 11.63
C LEU A 264 23.48 0.44 12.10
N ALA A 265 22.44 -0.33 12.42
CA ALA A 265 22.52 -1.70 12.89
C ALA A 265 21.16 -2.40 12.72
N TYR A 266 21.15 -3.72 12.84
CA TYR A 266 19.91 -4.49 12.99
C TYR A 266 19.89 -5.18 14.35
N ILE A 267 18.68 -5.53 14.79
CA ILE A 267 18.44 -6.29 16.02
C ILE A 267 17.79 -7.60 15.60
N GLU A 268 18.46 -8.71 15.86
CA GLU A 268 17.88 -10.05 15.71
C GLU A 268 18.04 -10.82 17.03
N GLN A 269 16.92 -10.99 17.73
CA GLN A 269 16.80 -11.78 18.96
C GLN A 269 15.62 -12.74 18.82
N GLN A 270 15.55 -13.79 19.64
CA GLN A 270 14.64 -14.95 19.48
C GLN A 270 13.19 -14.62 19.06
N GLN A 271 12.62 -13.50 19.50
CA GLN A 271 11.26 -13.07 19.12
C GLN A 271 11.16 -11.60 18.69
N GLN A 272 12.31 -10.93 18.50
CA GLN A 272 12.32 -9.51 18.18
C GLN A 272 13.27 -9.24 17.02
N LEU A 273 12.68 -8.77 15.92
CA LEU A 273 13.40 -8.16 14.82
C LEU A 273 13.34 -6.64 14.96
N GLY A 274 14.41 -5.94 14.59
CA GLY A 274 14.41 -4.48 14.59
C GLY A 274 15.49 -3.88 13.70
N LEU A 275 15.28 -2.61 13.36
CA LEU A 275 16.26 -1.77 12.69
C LEU A 275 16.63 -0.61 13.59
N VAL A 276 17.93 -0.33 13.68
CA VAL A 276 18.48 0.86 14.32
C VAL A 276 18.87 1.81 13.20
N MET A 277 18.30 3.00 13.23
CA MET A 277 18.42 4.00 12.17
C MET A 277 18.90 5.32 12.75
N GLU A 278 19.49 6.15 11.91
CA GLU A 278 19.76 7.54 12.26
C GLU A 278 18.46 8.26 12.62
N LEU A 279 18.50 9.08 13.68
CA LEU A 279 17.35 9.89 14.04
C LEU A 279 17.18 11.00 13.00
N ILE A 280 16.02 11.01 12.36
CA ILE A 280 15.69 12.02 11.34
C ILE A 280 15.61 13.40 12.00
N ASP A 281 16.26 14.38 11.37
CA ASP A 281 16.24 15.77 11.84
C ASP A 281 14.80 16.34 11.81
N SER A 282 14.46 17.15 12.82
CA SER A 282 13.11 17.72 12.98
C SER A 282 12.68 18.68 11.86
N SER A 283 13.61 19.10 10.99
CA SER A 283 13.30 19.89 9.79
C SER A 283 12.60 19.10 8.70
N PHE A 284 12.69 17.76 8.71
CA PHE A 284 12.00 16.93 7.74
C PHE A 284 10.52 16.77 8.07
N THR A 285 9.68 16.91 7.06
CA THR A 285 8.23 16.69 7.13
C THR A 285 7.78 15.77 6.01
N ASN A 286 6.67 15.05 6.20
CA ASN A 286 6.08 14.25 5.13
C ASN A 286 5.74 15.14 3.92
N LEU A 287 6.08 14.67 2.73
CA LEU A 287 5.92 15.40 1.48
C LEU A 287 4.45 15.49 1.04
N GLY A 288 3.64 14.49 1.41
CA GLY A 288 2.21 14.46 1.13
C GLY A 288 1.39 13.71 2.18
N LEU A 289 0.09 13.68 1.96
CA LEU A 289 -0.89 12.90 2.71
C LEU A 289 -1.27 11.65 1.91
N PRO A 290 -1.63 10.54 2.59
CA PRO A 290 -1.96 9.29 1.91
C PRO A 290 -3.20 9.43 1.01
N PRO A 291 -3.46 8.43 0.14
CA PRO A 291 -4.64 8.45 -0.72
C PRO A 291 -5.94 8.52 0.08
N SER A 292 -6.92 9.24 -0.46
CA SER A 292 -8.26 9.35 0.10
C SER A 292 -9.20 8.29 -0.47
N LEU A 293 -10.40 8.20 0.09
CA LEU A 293 -11.46 7.39 -0.48
C LEU A 293 -11.80 7.80 -1.93
N ASP A 294 -11.64 9.07 -2.27
CA ASP A 294 -12.01 9.61 -3.59
C ASP A 294 -10.90 9.44 -4.62
N THR A 295 -9.65 9.59 -4.21
CA THR A 295 -8.48 9.41 -5.09
C THR A 295 -8.07 7.94 -5.25
N CYS A 296 -8.52 7.06 -4.35
CA CYS A 296 -8.28 5.61 -4.29
C CYS A 296 -6.81 5.20 -4.06
N THR A 297 -5.94 5.65 -4.96
CA THR A 297 -4.53 5.30 -5.09
C THR A 297 -3.64 6.53 -5.21
N ARG A 298 -4.14 7.73 -5.51
CA ARG A 298 -3.31 8.94 -5.64
C ARG A 298 -3.20 9.71 -4.33
N ASP A 299 -2.02 10.23 -4.03
CA ASP A 299 -1.78 10.99 -2.80
C ASP A 299 -2.54 12.32 -2.80
N THR A 300 -2.71 12.87 -1.61
CA THR A 300 -3.36 14.17 -1.41
C THR A 300 -2.39 15.11 -0.70
N PHE A 301 -2.70 16.40 -0.67
CA PHE A 301 -1.88 17.41 -0.01
C PHE A 301 -2.76 18.32 0.84
N GLU A 302 -2.17 18.91 1.87
CA GLU A 302 -2.85 19.95 2.65
C GLU A 302 -3.19 21.14 1.74
N SER A 303 -4.33 21.80 2.00
CA SER A 303 -4.86 22.87 1.13
C SER A 303 -3.94 24.08 0.97
N ASN A 304 -3.02 24.29 1.92
CA ASN A 304 -2.04 25.36 1.96
C ASN A 304 -0.63 24.90 1.53
N CYS A 305 -0.48 23.65 1.11
CA CYS A 305 0.79 23.13 0.62
C CYS A 305 1.08 23.68 -0.77
N HIS A 306 2.20 24.38 -0.91
CA HIS A 306 2.64 24.99 -2.16
C HIS A 306 4.13 24.72 -2.38
N TYR A 307 4.44 23.87 -3.36
CA TYR A 307 5.81 23.67 -3.82
C TYR A 307 6.07 24.49 -5.08
N SER A 308 7.24 25.15 -5.13
CA SER A 308 7.70 25.79 -6.35
C SER A 308 8.14 24.73 -7.36
N THR A 309 8.17 25.09 -8.63
CA THR A 309 8.59 24.15 -9.70
C THR A 309 10.01 23.64 -9.47
N GLN A 310 10.90 24.49 -8.96
CA GLN A 310 12.28 24.14 -8.63
C GLN A 310 12.37 23.06 -7.54
N VAL A 311 11.52 23.15 -6.51
CA VAL A 311 11.46 22.15 -5.43
C VAL A 311 10.95 20.83 -5.97
N ILE A 312 9.88 20.85 -6.78
CA ILE A 312 9.33 19.63 -7.40
C ILE A 312 10.38 18.95 -8.28
N TYR A 313 11.12 19.74 -9.06
CA TYR A 313 12.21 19.24 -9.91
C TYR A 313 13.31 18.57 -9.07
N ALA A 314 13.77 19.23 -8.01
CA ALA A 314 14.80 18.69 -7.12
C ALA A 314 14.35 17.39 -6.43
N ILE A 315 13.08 17.30 -6.02
CA ILE A 315 12.51 16.08 -5.44
C ILE A 315 12.49 14.97 -6.48
N ALA A 316 12.01 15.26 -7.69
CA ALA A 316 11.93 14.27 -8.78
C ALA A 316 13.31 13.69 -9.11
N GLN A 317 14.35 14.54 -9.23
CA GLN A 317 15.73 14.11 -9.46
C GLN A 317 16.24 13.16 -8.36
N GLN A 318 16.04 13.53 -7.09
CA GLN A 318 16.47 12.72 -5.96
C GLN A 318 15.72 11.38 -5.89
N MET A 319 14.42 11.38 -6.18
CA MET A 319 13.62 10.16 -6.20
C MET A 319 14.04 9.23 -7.35
N VAL A 320 14.33 9.76 -8.54
CA VAL A 320 14.86 8.97 -9.65
C VAL A 320 16.21 8.36 -9.30
N SER A 321 17.13 9.13 -8.69
CA SER A 321 18.41 8.61 -8.20
C SER A 321 18.22 7.48 -7.19
N THR A 322 17.29 7.67 -6.26
CA THR A 322 16.99 6.69 -5.20
C THR A 322 16.44 5.39 -5.77
N VAL A 323 15.46 5.47 -6.67
CA VAL A 323 14.83 4.30 -7.30
C VAL A 323 15.82 3.59 -8.22
N ALA A 324 16.66 4.32 -8.97
CA ALA A 324 17.74 3.74 -9.75
C ALA A 324 18.74 2.97 -8.89
N HIS A 325 19.12 3.52 -7.73
CA HIS A 325 19.99 2.87 -6.75
C HIS A 325 19.36 1.57 -6.22
N LEU A 326 18.07 1.56 -5.86
CA LEU A 326 17.37 0.36 -5.41
C LEU A 326 17.39 -0.74 -6.49
N HIS A 327 17.08 -0.38 -7.74
CA HIS A 327 17.11 -1.34 -8.85
C HIS A 327 18.51 -1.90 -9.14
N GLN A 328 19.56 -1.09 -9.00
CA GLN A 328 20.95 -1.57 -9.10
C GLN A 328 21.27 -2.64 -8.04
N HIS A 329 20.60 -2.57 -6.89
CA HIS A 329 20.70 -3.55 -5.81
C HIS A 329 19.63 -4.65 -5.89
N ASN A 330 18.91 -4.81 -7.02
CA ASN A 330 17.82 -5.77 -7.21
C ASN A 330 16.66 -5.62 -6.22
N ILE A 331 16.34 -4.38 -5.84
CA ILE A 331 15.21 -4.08 -4.97
C ILE A 331 14.18 -3.28 -5.77
N SER A 332 12.91 -3.62 -5.60
CA SER A 332 11.82 -2.68 -5.84
C SER A 332 11.28 -2.21 -4.49
N HIS A 333 10.94 -0.93 -4.39
CA HIS A 333 10.29 -0.37 -3.21
C HIS A 333 8.81 -0.73 -3.14
N GLY A 334 8.11 -0.73 -4.28
CA GLY A 334 6.69 -1.14 -4.38
C GLY A 334 5.65 -0.14 -3.82
N ASP A 335 6.09 0.95 -3.19
CA ASP A 335 5.22 1.96 -2.52
C ASP A 335 5.77 3.40 -2.66
N ILE A 336 6.20 3.77 -3.87
CA ILE A 336 6.70 5.11 -4.17
C ILE A 336 5.54 6.11 -4.13
N TYR A 337 5.53 6.92 -3.07
CA TYR A 337 4.46 7.86 -2.73
C TYR A 337 5.03 9.12 -2.07
N ALA A 338 4.28 10.23 -2.14
CA ALA A 338 4.61 11.45 -1.41
C ALA A 338 4.45 11.24 0.10
N HIS A 339 3.45 10.49 0.57
CA HIS A 339 3.28 10.26 2.01
C HIS A 339 4.35 9.35 2.65
N ASN A 340 5.06 8.57 1.83
CA ASN A 340 6.23 7.77 2.24
C ASN A 340 7.57 8.49 2.03
N THR A 341 7.53 9.74 1.55
CA THR A 341 8.70 10.57 1.29
C THR A 341 8.71 11.74 2.28
N MET A 342 9.88 12.04 2.84
CA MET A 342 10.08 13.22 3.68
C MET A 342 10.94 14.25 2.94
N VAL A 343 10.68 15.53 3.19
CA VAL A 343 11.39 16.66 2.61
C VAL A 343 11.71 17.70 3.66
N ASP A 344 12.85 18.37 3.53
CA ASP A 344 13.23 19.50 4.38
C ASP A 344 13.09 20.86 3.66
N PRO A 345 13.31 22.01 4.34
CA PRO A 345 13.22 23.34 3.71
C PRO A 345 14.23 23.60 2.59
N HIS A 346 15.24 22.75 2.43
CA HIS A 346 16.25 22.82 1.36
C HIS A 346 15.95 21.84 0.21
N ALA A 347 14.74 21.27 0.18
CA ALA A 347 14.29 20.26 -0.77
C ALA A 347 15.13 18.97 -0.76
N ARG A 348 15.84 18.67 0.33
CA ARG A 348 16.51 17.38 0.50
C ARG A 348 15.46 16.32 0.79
N VAL A 349 15.58 15.19 0.10
CA VAL A 349 14.65 14.06 0.22
C VAL A 349 15.21 13.00 1.13
N LEU A 350 14.37 12.48 2.02
CA LEU A 350 14.57 11.19 2.69
C LEU A 350 13.39 10.28 2.35
N PHE A 351 13.71 9.14 1.75
CA PHE A 351 12.75 8.12 1.34
C PHE A 351 12.91 6.88 2.21
N GLY A 352 11.78 6.27 2.56
CA GLY A 352 11.75 5.13 3.45
C GLY A 352 10.42 4.38 3.39
N ASP A 353 10.22 3.53 4.40
CA ASP A 353 9.14 2.54 4.48
C ASP A 353 9.22 1.40 3.46
N PHE A 354 10.19 0.52 3.68
CA PHE A 354 10.40 -0.69 2.88
C PHE A 354 9.36 -1.79 3.14
N GLY A 355 8.23 -1.48 3.79
CA GLY A 355 7.20 -2.47 4.12
C GLY A 355 6.72 -3.27 2.91
N ALA A 356 6.59 -2.61 1.76
CA ALA A 356 6.17 -3.21 0.49
C ALA A 356 7.34 -3.65 -0.41
N ALA A 357 8.58 -3.43 0.03
CA ALA A 357 9.76 -3.67 -0.77
C ALA A 357 9.93 -5.16 -1.08
N THR A 358 10.46 -5.45 -2.26
CA THR A 358 10.62 -6.81 -2.75
C THR A 358 12.01 -7.02 -3.33
N ASP A 359 12.66 -8.11 -2.91
CA ASP A 359 13.87 -8.62 -3.54
C ASP A 359 13.54 -9.22 -4.92
N LEU A 360 14.20 -8.70 -5.95
CA LEU A 360 14.01 -9.04 -7.36
C LEU A 360 15.05 -10.04 -7.88
N THR A 361 15.97 -10.54 -7.04
CA THR A 361 17.01 -11.50 -7.43
C THR A 361 16.44 -12.74 -8.13
N MET A 362 15.28 -13.22 -7.67
CA MET A 362 14.63 -14.43 -8.16
C MET A 362 13.84 -14.24 -9.46
N LEU A 363 13.67 -13.00 -9.94
CA LEU A 363 12.98 -12.72 -11.19
C LEU A 363 13.87 -12.95 -12.41
N SER A 364 13.25 -13.08 -13.58
CA SER A 364 13.97 -13.02 -14.86
C SER A 364 14.44 -11.58 -15.17
N ASP A 365 15.40 -11.42 -16.08
CA ASP A 365 15.82 -10.09 -16.58
C ASP A 365 14.64 -9.30 -17.16
N TYR A 366 13.78 -9.98 -17.93
CA TYR A 366 12.57 -9.37 -18.47
C TYR A 366 11.68 -8.79 -17.36
N GLN A 367 11.36 -9.61 -16.35
CA GLN A 367 10.50 -9.17 -15.25
C GLN A 367 11.14 -8.04 -14.42
N ARG A 368 12.45 -8.07 -14.19
CA ARG A 368 13.16 -6.96 -13.55
C ARG A 368 13.05 -5.66 -14.34
N GLN A 369 13.20 -5.73 -15.66
CA GLN A 369 13.03 -4.57 -16.53
C GLN A 369 11.59 -4.06 -16.52
N GLN A 370 10.58 -4.94 -16.57
CA GLN A 370 9.19 -4.52 -16.49
C GLN A 370 8.86 -3.93 -15.11
N MET A 371 9.40 -4.48 -14.03
CA MET A 371 9.27 -3.91 -12.69
C MET A 371 9.83 -2.49 -12.61
N GLN A 372 10.96 -2.24 -13.27
CA GLN A 372 11.51 -0.88 -13.39
C GLN A 372 10.52 0.07 -14.08
N LEU A 373 9.85 -0.37 -15.14
CA LEU A 373 8.86 0.45 -15.86
C LEU A 373 7.58 0.68 -15.05
N ILE A 374 7.27 -0.18 -14.08
CA ILE A 374 6.21 0.04 -13.08
C ILE A 374 6.64 1.15 -12.11
N GLU A 375 7.87 1.12 -11.58
CA GLU A 375 8.36 2.17 -10.67
C GLU A 375 8.60 3.51 -11.38
N VAL A 376 8.95 3.50 -12.67
CA VAL A 376 8.94 4.71 -13.51
C VAL A 376 7.54 5.32 -13.56
N ARG A 377 6.50 4.51 -13.72
CA ARG A 377 5.11 5.00 -13.68
C ARG A 377 4.79 5.61 -12.31
N ALA A 378 5.25 5.00 -11.22
CA ALA A 378 5.05 5.52 -9.86
C ALA A 378 5.73 6.88 -9.66
N LEU A 379 6.94 7.07 -10.20
CA LEU A 379 7.60 8.37 -10.25
C LEU A 379 6.79 9.40 -11.06
N GLY A 380 6.20 8.98 -12.19
CA GLY A 380 5.29 9.82 -12.96
C GLY A 380 4.06 10.27 -12.16
N CYS A 381 3.44 9.35 -11.42
CA CYS A 381 2.33 9.66 -10.52
C CYS A 381 2.75 10.61 -9.40
N LEU A 382 3.92 10.40 -8.79
CA LEU A 382 4.47 11.31 -7.76
C LEU A 382 4.67 12.73 -8.31
N ILE A 383 5.26 12.87 -9.50
CA ILE A 383 5.46 14.18 -10.14
C ILE A 383 4.11 14.84 -10.43
N GLU A 384 3.15 14.11 -10.99
CA GLU A 384 1.81 14.66 -11.27
C GLU A 384 1.07 15.07 -9.98
N ASP A 385 1.17 14.28 -8.92
CA ASP A 385 0.62 14.58 -7.60
C ASP A 385 1.24 15.88 -7.03
N LEU A 386 2.57 16.01 -7.06
CA LEU A 386 3.26 17.22 -6.59
C LEU A 386 2.89 18.47 -7.39
N LEU A 387 2.72 18.34 -8.71
CA LEU A 387 2.33 19.45 -9.58
C LEU A 387 0.94 20.01 -9.24
N THR A 388 0.07 19.28 -8.54
CA THR A 388 -1.21 19.80 -8.04
C THR A 388 -1.03 20.89 -6.98
N THR A 389 0.11 20.91 -6.28
CA THR A 389 0.45 21.93 -5.27
C THR A 389 1.06 23.20 -5.88
N CYS A 390 1.49 23.11 -7.14
CA CYS A 390 2.21 24.18 -7.83
C CYS A 390 1.22 25.14 -8.51
N GLN A 391 1.34 26.44 -8.20
CA GLN A 391 0.52 27.49 -8.81
C GLN A 391 1.19 28.17 -10.02
N GLU A 392 2.47 27.84 -10.27
CA GLU A 392 3.24 28.43 -11.36
C GLU A 392 2.73 27.96 -12.73
N GLN A 393 2.79 28.86 -13.71
CA GLN A 393 2.51 28.53 -15.12
C GLN A 393 3.74 28.88 -15.94
N SER A 394 4.73 27.98 -15.93
CA SER A 394 6.01 28.15 -16.59
C SER A 394 6.30 27.04 -17.61
N ALA A 395 7.33 27.22 -18.44
CA ALA A 395 7.76 26.20 -19.38
C ALA A 395 8.27 24.94 -18.65
N GLU A 396 8.89 25.13 -17.48
CA GLU A 396 9.39 24.08 -16.61
C GLU A 396 8.24 23.22 -16.03
N VAL A 397 7.13 23.85 -15.62
CA VAL A 397 5.91 23.13 -15.20
C VAL A 397 5.38 22.28 -16.35
N MET A 398 5.35 22.82 -17.56
CA MET A 398 4.89 22.09 -18.74
C MET A 398 5.83 20.93 -19.11
N HIS A 399 7.14 21.11 -18.92
CA HIS A 399 8.14 20.05 -19.10
C HIS A 399 7.95 18.91 -18.10
N LEU A 400 7.80 19.22 -16.80
CA LEU A 400 7.51 18.21 -15.77
C LEU A 400 6.20 17.46 -16.01
N LYS A 401 5.15 18.17 -16.46
CA LYS A 401 3.88 17.53 -16.88
C LYS A 401 4.11 16.55 -18.03
N HIS A 402 4.91 16.93 -19.02
CA HIS A 402 5.24 16.06 -20.14
C HIS A 402 6.00 14.81 -19.71
N ILE A 403 7.01 14.97 -18.85
CA ILE A 403 7.76 13.85 -18.26
C ILE A 403 6.81 12.91 -17.52
N ALA A 404 5.97 13.44 -16.64
CA ALA A 404 5.01 12.63 -15.87
C ALA A 404 4.08 11.83 -16.80
N GLN A 405 3.55 12.47 -17.86
CA GLN A 405 2.70 11.81 -18.85
C GLN A 405 3.42 10.68 -19.60
N GLN A 406 4.70 10.87 -19.97
CA GLN A 406 5.49 9.82 -20.61
C GLN A 406 5.72 8.62 -19.67
N CYS A 407 6.08 8.89 -18.41
CA CYS A 407 6.20 7.86 -17.37
C CYS A 407 4.89 7.09 -17.15
N MET A 408 3.75 7.77 -17.27
CA MET A 408 2.42 7.20 -17.09
C MET A 408 1.77 6.68 -18.39
N SER A 409 2.54 6.48 -19.47
CA SER A 409 2.00 5.90 -20.70
C SER A 409 1.40 4.51 -20.44
N GLU A 410 0.20 4.28 -20.98
CA GLU A 410 -0.44 2.95 -21.00
C GLU A 410 0.29 2.00 -21.96
N ASN A 411 0.98 2.52 -22.97
CA ASN A 411 1.92 1.72 -23.76
C ASN A 411 3.26 1.65 -23.02
N ILE A 412 3.49 0.53 -22.33
CA ILE A 412 4.67 0.31 -21.49
C ILE A 412 5.98 0.56 -22.23
N ALA A 413 6.06 0.20 -23.51
CA ALA A 413 7.26 0.40 -24.33
C ALA A 413 7.60 1.88 -24.61
N GLN A 414 6.66 2.80 -24.36
CA GLN A 414 6.88 4.24 -24.49
C GLN A 414 7.32 4.91 -23.18
N ARG A 415 7.28 4.19 -22.05
CA ARG A 415 7.79 4.72 -20.79
C ARG A 415 9.31 4.85 -20.87
N PRO A 416 9.90 5.95 -20.40
CA PRO A 416 11.35 6.07 -20.36
C PRO A 416 11.95 5.05 -19.39
N THR A 417 13.20 4.65 -19.64
CA THR A 417 13.97 3.92 -18.62
C THR A 417 14.35 4.87 -17.48
N LEU A 418 14.73 4.34 -16.31
CA LEU A 418 15.21 5.19 -15.21
C LEU A 418 16.43 6.03 -15.62
N SER A 419 17.33 5.47 -16.43
CA SER A 419 18.48 6.21 -16.96
C SER A 419 18.06 7.38 -17.84
N ALA A 420 17.11 7.16 -18.77
CA ALA A 420 16.62 8.23 -19.63
C ALA A 420 15.86 9.31 -18.83
N LEU A 421 15.12 8.89 -17.80
CA LEU A 421 14.42 9.82 -16.91
C LEU A 421 15.38 10.71 -16.12
N ALA A 422 16.53 10.16 -15.68
CA ALA A 422 17.59 10.93 -15.04
C ALA A 422 18.25 11.96 -16.00
N ASP A 423 18.26 11.71 -17.31
CA ASP A 423 18.75 12.67 -18.30
C ASP A 423 17.73 13.79 -18.60
N PHE A 424 16.44 13.52 -18.39
CA PHE A 424 15.35 14.48 -18.63
C PHE A 424 15.16 15.48 -17.48
N LEU A 425 15.63 15.10 -16.28
CA LEU A 425 15.56 15.85 -15.03
C LEU A 425 16.98 16.26 -14.60
#